data_AF-A0A1X0Q8M4-F1
#
_entry.id   AF-A0A1X0Q8M4-F1
#
_cell.length_a   1.000
_cell.length_b   1.000
_cell.length_c   1.000
_cell.angle_alpha   90.00
_cell.angle_beta   90.00
_cell.angle_gamma   90.00
#
_symmetry.space_group_name_H-M   'P 1'
#
loop_
_entity.id
_entity.type
_entity.pdbx_description
1 polymer ?
#
loop_
_entity_poly.entity_id
_entity_poly.type
_entity_poly.pdbx_seq_one_letter_code
_entity_poly.pdbx_strand_id
1 'polypeptide(L)'
;MKKRTLLHDAAEMVGQASHAFIADDFSDSFKHNLPSCEMTFLRIIGMFIRYVILFPLKITLLLVIGLKIYFFFWFSTYFKCKGCIRFFYFLFMKLIVFVLNIRIKHHGVKQHYDFNHIYVANHTSLIDFIVVSSYKFDHSCITEYHGGLFGWFIDKIVSKNGSIYFKRSDKLERQSVLKKITELVQKRESPLIIFSEGTCVNNTCSLMFQRGAFDVNAAIVPVGLKYKVTKQINPYWNRRKLGLVLYLFYLITRSSIDVEVHWMPPIKPGIKETPVSISHRVKKIISDKLGLINKPWNGYFKSLTMKNDFDLLSHAYKNVYKYIREGRLEDINKQDLKNGMSYLQLYKPNDFYYSKIIYFNQLRLSEFINEWCKEYLRLKTLPAKERDIIITNNISGIHTSPHLRNMKFKGSNSNFSIE
;
A
#
# COMPACT_ATOMS: atom_id res chain seq x y z
N MET A 1 -41.50 -7.37 -14.76
CA MET A 1 -40.31 -8.19 -14.42
C MET A 1 -40.77 -9.58 -14.00
N LYS A 2 -40.18 -10.67 -14.52
CA LYS A 2 -40.46 -12.04 -14.02
C LYS A 2 -40.23 -12.05 -12.50
N LYS A 3 -41.17 -12.63 -11.74
CA LYS A 3 -41.10 -12.74 -10.27
C LYS A 3 -39.88 -13.60 -9.93
N ARG A 4 -38.82 -12.98 -9.41
CA ARG A 4 -37.59 -13.69 -9.02
C ARG A 4 -37.91 -14.60 -7.82
N THR A 5 -37.46 -15.84 -7.87
CA THR A 5 -37.57 -16.76 -6.73
C THR A 5 -36.26 -16.81 -5.96
N LEU A 6 -36.29 -17.28 -4.71
CA LEU A 6 -35.09 -17.47 -3.89
C LEU A 6 -34.02 -18.30 -4.60
N LEU A 7 -34.42 -19.27 -5.42
CA LEU A 7 -33.50 -20.11 -6.18
C LEU A 7 -32.72 -19.32 -7.25
N HIS A 8 -33.38 -18.37 -7.93
CA HIS A 8 -32.71 -17.51 -8.91
C HIS A 8 -31.66 -16.62 -8.24
N ASP A 9 -32.01 -16.05 -7.08
CA ASP A 9 -31.09 -15.22 -6.31
C ASP A 9 -29.91 -16.05 -5.78
N ALA A 10 -30.16 -17.25 -5.25
CA ALA A 10 -29.12 -18.14 -4.76
C ALA A 10 -28.15 -18.58 -5.88
N ALA A 11 -28.67 -18.95 -7.05
CA ALA A 11 -27.85 -19.33 -8.20
C ALA A 11 -26.95 -18.17 -8.67
N GLU A 12 -27.50 -16.95 -8.71
CA GLU A 12 -26.73 -15.77 -9.04
C GLU A 12 -25.69 -15.41 -7.97
N MET A 13 -25.99 -15.57 -6.67
CA MET A 13 -25.02 -15.37 -5.59
C MET A 13 -23.84 -16.35 -5.69
N VAL A 14 -24.12 -17.64 -5.97
CA VAL A 14 -23.07 -18.64 -6.23
C VAL A 14 -22.27 -18.24 -7.48
N GLY A 15 -22.95 -17.82 -8.53
CA GLY A 15 -22.32 -17.28 -9.73
C GLY A 15 -21.38 -16.12 -9.41
N GLN A 16 -21.80 -15.13 -8.63
CA GLN A 16 -20.94 -14.00 -8.22
C GLN A 16 -19.71 -14.47 -7.48
N ALA A 17 -19.86 -15.41 -6.54
CA ALA A 17 -18.74 -15.97 -5.80
C ALA A 17 -17.74 -16.64 -6.76
N SER A 18 -18.21 -17.48 -7.68
CA SER A 18 -17.35 -18.12 -8.69
C SER A 18 -16.60 -17.10 -9.56
N HIS A 19 -17.30 -16.06 -10.03
CA HIS A 19 -16.67 -15.03 -10.87
C HIS A 19 -15.68 -14.17 -10.07
N ALA A 20 -15.96 -13.87 -8.80
CA ALA A 20 -15.04 -13.17 -7.92
C ALA A 20 -13.77 -14.00 -7.65
N PHE A 21 -13.89 -15.32 -7.49
CA PHE A 21 -12.76 -16.23 -7.37
C PHE A 21 -11.92 -16.30 -8.65
N ILE A 22 -12.54 -16.36 -9.81
CA ILE A 22 -11.84 -16.44 -11.10
C ILE A 22 -11.04 -15.17 -11.37
N ALA A 23 -11.63 -14.02 -11.07
CA ALA A 23 -11.04 -12.74 -11.44
C ALA A 23 -10.10 -12.15 -10.38
N ASP A 24 -10.22 -12.55 -9.10
CA ASP A 24 -9.34 -12.21 -7.97
C ASP A 24 -8.64 -10.84 -8.08
N ASP A 25 -9.46 -9.79 -8.17
CA ASP A 25 -8.99 -8.41 -8.40
C ASP A 25 -8.07 -7.91 -7.29
N PHE A 26 -8.23 -8.43 -6.07
CA PHE A 26 -7.35 -8.11 -4.96
C PHE A 26 -5.95 -8.68 -5.18
N SER A 27 -5.82 -9.99 -5.40
CA SER A 27 -4.51 -10.63 -5.58
C SER A 27 -3.80 -10.15 -6.84
N ASP A 28 -4.55 -9.72 -7.87
CA ASP A 28 -4.02 -9.06 -9.06
C ASP A 28 -3.18 -7.83 -8.73
N SER A 29 -3.46 -7.14 -7.62
CA SER A 29 -2.69 -6.00 -7.11
C SER A 29 -1.30 -6.39 -6.57
N PHE A 30 -1.01 -7.69 -6.48
CA PHE A 30 0.22 -8.25 -5.92
C PHE A 30 0.88 -9.29 -6.82
N LYS A 31 0.42 -9.46 -8.07
CA LYS A 31 1.05 -10.32 -9.07
C LYS A 31 2.30 -9.65 -9.63
N HIS A 32 3.36 -10.45 -9.77
CA HIS A 32 4.55 -10.06 -10.52
C HIS A 32 4.27 -10.32 -12.00
N ASN A 33 3.84 -9.28 -12.72
CA ASN A 33 3.66 -9.37 -14.15
C ASN A 33 5.02 -9.14 -14.81
N LEU A 34 5.77 -10.22 -15.00
CA LEU A 34 6.89 -10.25 -15.93
C LEU A 34 6.38 -10.93 -17.20
N PRO A 35 6.50 -10.30 -18.38
CA PRO A 35 6.15 -10.94 -19.63
C PRO A 35 6.92 -12.26 -19.79
N SER A 36 6.26 -13.28 -20.36
CA SER A 36 6.92 -14.52 -20.74
C SER A 36 8.13 -14.23 -21.62
N CYS A 37 9.18 -15.00 -21.41
CA CYS A 37 10.50 -14.67 -21.91
C CYS A 37 11.16 -15.91 -22.50
N GLU A 38 11.20 -16.00 -23.82
CA GLU A 38 11.92 -17.05 -24.55
C GLU A 38 13.43 -16.95 -24.36
N MET A 39 14.11 -18.08 -24.23
CA MET A 39 15.56 -18.14 -24.04
C MET A 39 16.27 -17.96 -25.38
N THR A 40 16.77 -16.74 -25.63
CA THR A 40 17.58 -16.41 -26.81
C THR A 40 19.06 -16.38 -26.44
N PHE A 41 19.97 -16.68 -27.37
CA PHE A 41 21.43 -16.62 -27.16
C PHE A 41 21.91 -15.29 -26.54
N LEU A 42 21.40 -14.15 -27.03
CA LEU A 42 21.70 -12.81 -26.49
C LEU A 42 21.35 -12.66 -24.99
N ARG A 43 20.37 -13.41 -24.49
CA ARG A 43 19.98 -13.38 -23.08
C ARG A 43 20.91 -14.22 -22.22
N ILE A 44 21.46 -15.32 -22.74
CA ILE A 44 22.48 -16.10 -22.04
C ILE A 44 23.71 -15.23 -21.83
N ILE A 45 24.16 -14.53 -22.88
CA ILE A 45 25.22 -13.51 -22.77
C ILE A 45 24.83 -12.43 -21.76
N GLY A 46 23.61 -11.90 -21.85
CA GLY A 46 23.12 -10.90 -20.90
C GLY A 46 23.08 -11.38 -19.44
N MET A 47 22.78 -12.66 -19.20
CA MET A 47 22.85 -13.27 -17.87
C MET A 47 24.29 -13.38 -17.39
N PHE A 48 25.20 -13.87 -18.24
CA PHE A 48 26.62 -13.95 -17.92
C PHE A 48 27.17 -12.57 -17.52
N ILE A 49 26.93 -11.54 -18.33
CA ILE A 49 27.35 -10.17 -18.03
C ILE A 49 26.77 -9.69 -16.69
N ARG A 50 25.49 -9.95 -16.42
CA ARG A 50 24.83 -9.50 -15.17
C ARG A 50 25.41 -10.14 -13.92
N TYR A 51 25.59 -11.45 -13.93
CA TYR A 51 25.95 -12.20 -12.74
C TYR A 51 27.47 -12.30 -12.53
N VAL A 52 28.26 -12.35 -13.60
CA VAL A 52 29.72 -12.51 -13.52
C VAL A 52 30.45 -11.18 -13.53
N ILE A 53 29.93 -10.16 -14.22
CA ILE A 53 30.62 -8.87 -14.37
C ILE A 53 29.95 -7.78 -13.53
N LEU A 54 28.68 -7.47 -13.82
CA LEU A 54 27.99 -6.32 -13.20
C LEU A 54 27.74 -6.52 -11.70
N PHE A 55 27.34 -7.72 -11.28
CA PHE A 55 27.04 -7.99 -9.87
C PHE A 55 28.28 -7.86 -8.98
N PRO A 56 29.43 -8.53 -9.24
CA PRO A 56 30.62 -8.36 -8.44
C PRO A 56 31.13 -6.92 -8.44
N LEU A 57 31.12 -6.25 -9.59
CA LEU A 57 31.52 -4.84 -9.70
C LEU A 57 30.68 -3.93 -8.79
N LYS A 58 29.34 -4.06 -8.86
CA LYS A 58 28.41 -3.27 -8.04
C LYS A 58 28.57 -3.53 -6.56
N ILE A 59 28.76 -4.79 -6.16
CA ILE A 59 29.00 -5.16 -4.75
C ILE A 59 30.33 -4.59 -4.28
N THR A 60 31.42 -4.76 -5.03
CA THR A 60 32.73 -4.21 -4.68
C THR A 60 32.68 -2.69 -4.54
N LEU A 61 32.00 -2.00 -5.47
CA LEU A 61 31.80 -0.56 -5.40
C LEU A 61 31.01 -0.15 -4.15
N LEU A 62 29.89 -0.84 -3.87
CA LEU A 62 29.07 -0.59 -2.69
C LEU A 62 29.84 -0.81 -1.40
N LEU A 63 30.68 -1.84 -1.33
CA LEU A 63 31.50 -2.15 -0.15
C LEU A 63 32.61 -1.12 0.02
N VAL A 64 33.43 -0.88 -1.00
CA VAL A 64 34.60 0.02 -0.91
C VAL A 64 34.18 1.46 -0.62
N ILE A 65 33.18 1.99 -1.34
CA ILE A 65 32.73 3.37 -1.13
C ILE A 65 31.78 3.44 0.08
N GLY A 66 30.87 2.48 0.22
CA GLY A 66 29.89 2.47 1.30
C GLY A 66 30.53 2.34 2.68
N LEU A 67 31.59 1.54 2.84
CA LEU A 67 32.32 1.44 4.12
C LEU A 67 32.99 2.77 4.48
N LYS A 68 33.56 3.49 3.50
CA LYS A 68 34.13 4.83 3.73
C LYS A 68 33.06 5.83 4.16
N ILE A 69 31.93 5.90 3.44
CA ILE A 69 30.81 6.78 3.81
C ILE A 69 30.29 6.43 5.21
N TYR A 70 30.14 5.14 5.51
CA TYR A 70 29.68 4.66 6.81
C TYR A 70 30.66 5.04 7.94
N PHE A 71 31.97 4.91 7.72
CA PHE A 71 32.99 5.32 8.69
C PHE A 71 32.85 6.81 9.04
N PHE A 72 32.75 7.68 8.04
CA PHE A 72 32.57 9.11 8.28
C PHE A 72 31.19 9.46 8.86
N PHE A 73 30.14 8.74 8.48
CA PHE A 73 28.82 8.87 9.10
C PHE A 73 28.88 8.53 10.59
N TRP A 74 29.48 7.39 10.95
CA TRP A 74 29.65 6.96 12.33
C TRP A 74 30.47 7.97 13.13
N PHE A 75 31.59 8.44 12.58
CA PHE A 75 32.40 9.51 13.18
C PHE A 75 31.58 10.79 13.41
N SER A 76 30.77 11.20 12.42
CA SER A 76 29.89 12.36 12.54
C SER A 76 28.82 12.18 13.63
N THR A 77 28.30 10.97 13.83
CA THR A 77 27.36 10.67 14.93
C THR A 77 28.04 10.71 16.29
N TYR A 78 29.30 10.29 16.40
CA TYR A 78 30.09 10.36 17.62
C TYR A 78 30.29 11.81 18.08
N PHE A 79 30.65 12.71 17.15
CA PHE A 79 30.78 14.14 17.43
C PHE A 79 29.46 14.93 17.40
N LYS A 80 28.31 14.26 17.21
CA LYS A 80 26.97 14.88 17.14
C LYS A 80 26.86 16.03 16.11
N CYS A 81 27.64 16.00 15.03
CA CYS A 81 27.59 17.03 13.99
C CYS A 81 26.39 16.79 13.04
N LYS A 82 25.26 17.44 13.32
CA LYS A 82 24.01 17.27 12.54
C LYS A 82 24.20 17.47 11.03
N GLY A 83 24.97 18.48 10.62
CA GLY A 83 25.23 18.78 9.21
C GLY A 83 25.97 17.65 8.49
N CYS A 84 27.06 17.15 9.09
CA CYS A 84 27.83 16.03 8.54
C CYS A 84 27.02 14.73 8.51
N ILE A 85 26.22 14.45 9.56
CA ILE A 85 25.33 13.28 9.59
C ILE A 85 24.38 13.31 8.38
N ARG A 86 23.72 14.44 8.12
CA ARG A 86 22.81 14.60 6.98
C ARG A 86 23.54 14.48 5.65
N PHE A 87 24.73 15.08 5.54
CA PHE A 87 25.55 15.01 4.34
C PHE A 87 25.94 13.56 3.99
N PHE A 88 26.52 12.81 4.93
CA PHE A 88 26.92 11.42 4.69
C PHE A 88 25.72 10.49 4.49
N TYR A 89 24.61 10.73 5.19
CA TYR A 89 23.35 10.02 4.96
C TYR A 89 22.84 10.23 3.53
N PHE A 90 22.79 11.48 3.06
CA PHE A 90 22.37 11.82 1.71
C PHE A 90 23.33 11.24 0.65
N LEU A 91 24.64 11.29 0.91
CA LEU A 91 25.66 10.68 0.05
C LEU A 91 25.48 9.15 -0.04
N PHE A 92 25.14 8.49 1.07
CA PHE A 92 24.85 7.06 1.09
C PHE A 92 23.61 6.71 0.24
N MET A 93 22.54 7.50 0.31
CA MET A 93 21.37 7.32 -0.56
C MET A 93 21.71 7.47 -2.04
N LYS A 94 22.55 8.47 -2.38
CA LYS A 94 23.06 8.66 -3.74
C LYS A 94 23.96 7.50 -4.20
N LEU A 95 24.79 6.94 -3.31
CA LEU A 95 25.59 5.77 -3.63
C LEU A 95 24.70 4.59 -4.01
N ILE A 96 23.61 4.33 -3.26
CA ILE A 96 22.71 3.23 -3.59
C ILE A 96 22.03 3.45 -4.95
N VAL A 97 21.56 4.68 -5.23
CA VAL A 97 21.00 5.05 -6.54
C VAL A 97 22.01 4.81 -7.66
N PHE A 98 23.27 5.19 -7.45
CA PHE A 98 24.34 4.99 -8.41
C PHE A 98 24.67 3.51 -8.64
N VAL A 99 24.90 2.74 -7.57
CA VAL A 99 25.23 1.30 -7.63
C VAL A 99 24.11 0.50 -8.29
N LEU A 100 22.85 0.78 -7.92
CA LEU A 100 21.69 0.11 -8.51
C LEU A 100 21.37 0.63 -9.92
N ASN A 101 22.08 1.67 -10.38
CA ASN A 101 21.83 2.34 -11.65
C ASN A 101 20.36 2.74 -11.81
N ILE A 102 19.84 3.43 -10.79
CA ILE A 102 18.47 3.94 -10.77
C ILE A 102 18.46 5.27 -11.51
N ARG A 103 17.77 5.31 -12.64
CA ARG A 103 17.54 6.53 -13.42
C ARG A 103 16.22 7.13 -12.99
N ILE A 104 16.31 8.27 -12.33
CA ILE A 104 15.16 8.96 -11.75
C ILE A 104 14.82 10.17 -12.62
N LYS A 105 13.60 10.20 -13.15
CA LYS A 105 13.05 11.35 -13.85
C LYS A 105 12.11 12.09 -12.93
N HIS A 106 12.49 13.30 -12.53
CA HIS A 106 11.68 14.14 -11.65
C HIS A 106 10.73 15.03 -12.45
N HIS A 107 9.47 15.04 -12.05
CA HIS A 107 8.43 15.92 -12.55
C HIS A 107 7.91 16.81 -11.41
N GLY A 108 7.70 18.09 -11.70
CA GLY A 108 7.33 19.07 -10.67
C GLY A 108 8.50 19.47 -9.76
N VAL A 109 8.19 20.14 -8.65
CA VAL A 109 9.20 20.74 -7.77
C VAL A 109 9.17 20.10 -6.39
N LYS A 110 10.30 19.51 -6.00
CA LYS A 110 10.59 19.17 -4.61
C LYS A 110 11.19 20.39 -3.90
N GLN A 111 10.58 20.85 -2.81
CA GLN A 111 11.01 22.02 -2.06
C GLN A 111 10.60 21.97 -0.59
N HIS A 112 11.28 22.74 0.26
CA HIS A 112 10.79 22.97 1.61
C HIS A 112 9.64 23.97 1.58
N TYR A 113 8.66 23.77 2.47
CA TYR A 113 7.55 24.69 2.65
C TYR A 113 7.61 25.30 4.06
N ASP A 114 7.26 26.57 4.17
CA ASP A 114 7.27 27.34 5.42
C ASP A 114 6.03 27.07 6.30
N PHE A 115 5.26 26.04 5.99
CA PHE A 115 4.11 25.57 6.76
C PHE A 115 4.26 24.08 7.10
N ASN A 116 3.50 23.64 8.12
CA ASN A 116 3.46 22.24 8.53
C ASN A 116 2.96 21.37 7.37
N HIS A 117 3.79 20.43 6.92
CA HIS A 117 3.46 19.57 5.79
C HIS A 117 4.02 18.15 5.94
N ILE A 118 3.39 17.20 5.24
CA ILE A 118 3.77 15.79 5.18
C ILE A 118 3.78 15.35 3.72
N TYR A 119 4.84 14.71 3.27
CA TYR A 119 4.88 14.06 1.97
C TYR A 119 4.16 12.72 2.03
N VAL A 120 3.24 12.46 1.09
CA VAL A 120 2.49 11.20 1.04
C VAL A 120 2.66 10.55 -0.31
N ALA A 121 3.07 9.28 -0.32
CA ALA A 121 3.42 8.55 -1.53
C ALA A 121 2.75 7.17 -1.63
N ASN A 122 2.53 6.72 -2.87
CA ASN A 122 2.27 5.30 -3.16
C ASN A 122 3.52 4.45 -2.91
N HIS A 123 3.37 3.14 -2.71
CA HIS A 123 4.46 2.27 -2.31
C HIS A 123 4.55 1.01 -3.17
N THR A 124 5.58 0.92 -4.01
CA THR A 124 5.82 -0.22 -4.89
C THR A 124 6.99 -1.07 -4.43
N SER A 125 8.03 -0.46 -3.87
CA SER A 125 9.31 -1.12 -3.62
C SER A 125 9.96 -0.64 -2.32
N LEU A 126 10.82 -1.49 -1.74
CA LEU A 126 11.69 -1.08 -0.64
C LEU A 126 12.58 0.12 -0.99
N ILE A 127 13.00 0.24 -2.26
CA ILE A 127 13.88 1.33 -2.71
C ILE A 127 13.14 2.67 -2.88
N ASP A 128 11.81 2.73 -2.74
CA ASP A 128 11.03 3.97 -2.90
C ASP A 128 11.55 5.10 -2.00
N PHE A 129 11.87 4.76 -0.74
CA PHE A 129 12.42 5.72 0.21
C PHE A 129 13.80 6.25 -0.22
N ILE A 130 14.64 5.40 -0.81
CA ILE A 130 15.96 5.78 -1.31
C ILE A 130 15.79 6.70 -2.52
N VAL A 131 14.89 6.36 -3.44
CA VAL A 131 14.58 7.15 -4.64
C VAL A 131 14.17 8.57 -4.25
N VAL A 132 13.19 8.74 -3.36
CA VAL A 132 12.71 10.08 -2.96
C VAL A 132 13.72 10.86 -2.10
N SER A 133 14.50 10.19 -1.26
CA SER A 133 15.47 10.84 -0.35
C SER A 133 16.84 11.12 -0.99
N SER A 134 17.10 10.63 -2.20
CA SER A 134 18.35 10.88 -2.94
C SER A 134 18.38 12.20 -3.74
N TYR A 135 17.24 12.91 -3.84
CA TYR A 135 17.10 14.12 -4.65
C TYR A 135 16.88 15.38 -3.79
N LYS A 136 17.75 16.39 -3.95
CA LYS A 136 17.81 17.67 -3.19
C LYS A 136 18.04 17.55 -1.67
N PHE A 137 17.19 16.83 -0.94
CA PHE A 137 17.26 16.64 0.50
C PHE A 137 16.70 15.29 0.95
N ASP A 138 17.10 14.83 2.14
CA ASP A 138 16.63 13.59 2.75
C ASP A 138 15.28 13.74 3.45
N HIS A 139 14.58 12.62 3.67
CA HIS A 139 13.34 12.60 4.45
C HIS A 139 13.48 11.72 5.68
N SER A 140 12.78 12.08 6.75
CA SER A 140 12.40 11.13 7.79
C SER A 140 11.23 10.28 7.29
N CYS A 141 11.15 9.02 7.72
CA CYS A 141 10.01 8.16 7.40
C CYS A 141 9.47 7.47 8.65
N ILE A 142 8.30 6.87 8.49
CA ILE A 142 7.72 5.99 9.50
C ILE A 142 7.85 4.57 8.98
N THR A 143 8.56 3.73 9.72
CA THR A 143 8.66 2.31 9.37
C THR A 143 8.27 1.45 10.55
N GLU A 144 7.67 0.31 10.21
CA GLU A 144 7.42 -0.73 11.19
C GLU A 144 8.73 -1.36 11.62
N TYR A 145 8.87 -1.61 12.92
CA TYR A 145 10.00 -2.35 13.45
C TYR A 145 9.93 -3.80 12.96
N HIS A 146 11.00 -4.25 12.32
CA HIS A 146 11.19 -5.63 11.90
C HIS A 146 12.47 -6.15 12.54
N GLY A 147 12.46 -7.39 13.04
CA GLY A 147 13.68 -8.03 13.52
C GLY A 147 14.65 -8.39 12.38
N GLY A 148 15.82 -8.91 12.74
CA GLY A 148 16.83 -9.39 11.79
C GLY A 148 17.71 -8.29 11.18
N LEU A 149 18.40 -8.62 10.09
CA LEU A 149 19.36 -7.75 9.39
C LEU A 149 18.75 -6.41 8.94
N PHE A 150 17.50 -6.42 8.51
CA PHE A 150 16.79 -5.20 8.11
C PHE A 150 16.59 -4.26 9.30
N GLY A 151 16.13 -4.80 10.43
CA GLY A 151 15.98 -4.05 11.67
C GLY A 151 17.28 -3.43 12.14
N TRP A 152 18.38 -4.18 12.09
CA TRP A 152 19.71 -3.70 12.44
C TRP A 152 20.16 -2.54 11.53
N PHE A 153 20.00 -2.67 10.21
CA PHE A 153 20.38 -1.62 9.25
C PHE A 153 19.59 -0.33 9.48
N ILE A 154 18.27 -0.48 9.66
CA ILE A 154 17.34 0.60 9.93
C ILE A 154 17.70 1.29 11.26
N ASP A 155 17.95 0.52 12.32
CA ASP A 155 18.33 1.04 13.64
C ASP A 155 19.67 1.80 13.61
N LYS A 156 20.68 1.31 12.87
CA LYS A 156 22.01 1.95 12.85
C LYS A 156 22.08 3.19 11.96
N ILE A 157 21.39 3.19 10.82
CA ILE A 157 21.55 4.23 9.80
C ILE A 157 20.31 5.13 9.74
N VAL A 158 19.13 4.55 9.60
CA VAL A 158 17.89 5.32 9.38
C VAL A 158 17.42 6.00 10.66
N SER A 159 17.70 5.46 11.86
CA SER A 159 17.26 6.08 13.12
C SER A 159 17.87 7.46 13.38
N LYS A 160 18.99 7.76 12.72
CA LYS A 160 19.76 8.99 12.97
C LYS A 160 19.25 10.21 12.19
N ASN A 161 18.32 10.02 11.25
CA ASN A 161 17.74 11.12 10.46
C ASN A 161 16.38 11.63 11.00
N GLY A 162 15.96 11.15 12.17
CA GLY A 162 14.68 11.50 12.80
C GLY A 162 13.50 10.59 12.41
N SER A 163 13.74 9.48 11.72
CA SER A 163 12.68 8.50 11.39
C SER A 163 12.06 7.85 12.62
N ILE A 164 10.74 7.58 12.55
CA ILE A 164 9.96 6.99 13.65
C ILE A 164 9.78 5.49 13.45
N TYR A 165 9.99 4.74 14.52
CA TYR A 165 9.74 3.30 14.60
C TYR A 165 8.54 2.98 15.48
N PHE A 166 7.73 2.02 15.05
CA PHE A 166 6.62 1.50 15.84
C PHE A 166 6.47 -0.01 15.66
N LYS A 167 5.93 -0.70 16.67
CA LYS A 167 5.57 -2.12 16.56
C LYS A 167 4.08 -2.22 16.27
N ARG A 168 3.67 -3.09 15.35
CA ARG A 168 2.24 -3.24 14.97
C ARG A 168 1.34 -3.81 16.09
N SER A 169 1.91 -4.35 17.17
CA SER A 169 1.19 -5.16 18.17
C SER A 169 0.35 -4.38 19.18
N ASP A 170 0.60 -3.08 19.41
CA ASP A 170 -0.06 -2.36 20.51
C ASP A 170 -0.99 -1.24 20.06
N LYS A 171 -2.29 -1.37 20.38
CA LYS A 171 -3.30 -0.31 20.16
C LYS A 171 -2.95 0.99 20.90
N LEU A 172 -2.27 0.87 22.05
CA LEU A 172 -1.78 1.99 22.87
C LEU A 172 -0.69 2.80 22.15
N GLU A 173 0.06 2.21 21.21
CA GLU A 173 1.12 2.93 20.47
C GLU A 173 0.57 3.87 19.39
N ARG A 174 -0.66 3.72 18.90
CA ARG A 174 -1.16 4.57 17.79
C ARG A 174 -1.24 6.05 18.16
N GLN A 175 -1.71 6.36 19.37
CA GLN A 175 -1.75 7.75 19.86
C GLN A 175 -0.35 8.30 20.09
N SER A 176 0.57 7.47 20.60
CA SER A 176 1.99 7.83 20.76
C SER A 176 2.66 8.12 19.43
N VAL A 177 2.40 7.31 18.40
CA VAL A 177 2.91 7.51 17.04
C VAL A 177 2.36 8.81 16.44
N LEU A 178 1.05 9.06 16.54
CA LEU A 178 0.45 10.31 16.07
C LEU A 178 1.06 11.55 16.74
N LYS A 179 1.32 11.48 18.05
CA LYS A 179 1.99 12.54 18.80
C LYS A 179 3.40 12.80 18.25
N LYS A 180 4.21 11.73 18.05
CA LYS A 180 5.56 11.84 17.47
C LYS A 180 5.55 12.41 16.05
N ILE A 181 4.60 12.01 15.21
CA ILE A 181 4.44 12.56 13.86
C ILE A 181 4.16 14.07 13.95
N THR A 182 3.22 14.45 14.82
CA THR A 182 2.85 15.86 15.01
C THR A 182 4.06 16.70 15.47
N GLU A 183 4.85 16.18 16.41
CA GLU A 183 6.08 16.83 16.88
C GLU A 183 7.12 16.99 15.76
N LEU A 184 7.35 15.97 14.92
CA LEU A 184 8.29 16.07 13.79
C LEU A 184 7.84 17.13 12.78
N VAL A 185 6.56 17.13 12.44
CA VAL A 185 5.98 18.08 11.48
C VAL A 185 6.05 19.52 11.99
N GLN A 186 5.91 19.73 13.30
CA GLN A 186 6.03 21.05 13.93
C GLN A 186 7.49 21.51 14.06
N LYS A 187 8.42 20.60 14.38
CA LYS A 187 9.86 20.92 14.49
C LYS A 187 10.49 21.31 13.16
N ARG A 188 9.98 20.76 12.04
CA ARG A 188 10.44 21.03 10.67
C ARG A 188 11.94 20.81 10.43
N GLU A 189 12.64 20.07 11.30
CA GLU A 189 14.07 19.76 11.14
C GLU A 189 14.33 18.81 9.94
N SER A 190 13.43 17.85 9.72
CA SER A 190 13.51 16.86 8.64
C SER A 190 12.14 16.64 8.00
N PRO A 191 11.98 16.84 6.68
CA PRO A 191 10.72 16.60 5.99
C PRO A 191 10.26 15.15 6.16
N LEU A 192 9.01 14.95 6.57
CA LEU A 192 8.44 13.63 6.78
C LEU A 192 7.82 13.10 5.50
N ILE A 193 8.14 11.86 5.13
CA ILE A 193 7.44 11.12 4.07
C ILE A 193 6.75 9.87 4.63
N ILE A 194 5.50 9.65 4.24
CA ILE A 194 4.70 8.50 4.61
C ILE A 194 4.22 7.75 3.37
N PHE A 195 4.54 6.47 3.31
CA PHE A 195 4.04 5.52 2.32
C PHE A 195 2.68 4.99 2.77
N SER A 196 1.62 5.71 2.41
CA SER A 196 0.29 5.52 3.02
C SER A 196 -0.42 4.24 2.62
N GLU A 197 0.06 3.44 1.66
CA GLU A 197 -0.56 2.15 1.32
C GLU A 197 -0.38 1.10 2.44
N GLY A 198 0.66 1.22 3.27
CA GLY A 198 0.95 0.29 4.37
C GLY A 198 1.47 -1.10 3.93
N THR A 199 1.60 -1.32 2.62
CA THR A 199 2.24 -2.47 1.98
C THR A 199 2.79 -2.03 0.62
N CYS A 200 3.78 -2.75 0.09
CA CYS A 200 4.11 -2.63 -1.32
C CYS A 200 2.98 -3.22 -2.19
N VAL A 201 2.62 -2.50 -3.25
CA VAL A 201 1.61 -2.83 -4.26
C VAL A 201 2.28 -2.86 -5.63
N ASN A 202 1.75 -3.65 -6.57
CA ASN A 202 2.29 -3.62 -7.92
C ASN A 202 2.03 -2.27 -8.60
N ASN A 203 2.92 -1.91 -9.50
CA ASN A 203 2.99 -0.59 -10.16
C ASN A 203 1.86 -0.31 -11.18
N THR A 204 0.73 -1.02 -11.10
CA THR A 204 -0.43 -0.90 -12.01
C THR A 204 -1.67 -0.33 -11.32
N CYS A 205 -1.73 -0.41 -9.99
CA CYS A 205 -2.85 0.07 -9.20
C CYS A 205 -2.35 0.72 -7.91
N SER A 206 -3.27 1.40 -7.22
CA SER A 206 -3.03 1.96 -5.89
C SER A 206 -4.11 1.49 -4.93
N LEU A 207 -3.71 1.07 -3.73
CA LEU A 207 -4.62 0.58 -2.70
C LEU A 207 -5.05 1.68 -1.73
N MET A 208 -6.00 1.37 -0.85
CA MET A 208 -6.48 2.30 0.15
C MET A 208 -5.34 2.87 0.99
N PHE A 209 -5.33 4.20 1.13
CA PHE A 209 -4.37 4.90 1.98
C PHE A 209 -4.81 4.83 3.44
N GLN A 210 -3.87 4.48 4.32
CA GLN A 210 -4.09 4.39 5.74
C GLN A 210 -4.32 5.78 6.33
N ARG A 211 -5.37 5.88 7.16
CA ARG A 211 -5.86 7.13 7.74
C ARG A 211 -4.81 7.87 8.58
N GLY A 212 -3.89 7.17 9.23
CA GLY A 212 -2.97 7.77 10.22
C GLY A 212 -2.09 8.90 9.70
N ALA A 213 -1.76 8.92 8.39
CA ALA A 213 -1.01 10.03 7.78
C ALA A 213 -1.82 11.34 7.67
N PHE A 214 -3.15 11.25 7.74
CA PHE A 214 -4.10 12.32 7.47
C PHE A 214 -4.82 12.83 8.72
N ASP A 215 -4.62 12.19 9.88
CA ASP A 215 -5.14 12.65 11.16
C ASP A 215 -4.32 13.82 11.75
N VAL A 216 -3.19 14.18 11.12
CA VAL A 216 -2.32 15.27 11.55
C VAL A 216 -2.74 16.56 10.88
N ASN A 217 -2.85 17.65 11.65
CA ASN A 217 -3.20 18.98 11.14
C ASN A 217 -2.03 19.61 10.36
N ALA A 218 -1.80 19.11 9.15
CA ALA A 218 -0.74 19.52 8.25
C ALA A 218 -1.20 19.45 6.80
N ALA A 219 -0.57 20.22 5.92
CA ALA A 219 -0.78 20.11 4.48
C ALA A 219 -0.16 18.80 3.96
N ILE A 220 -0.83 18.15 3.03
CA ILE A 220 -0.34 16.91 2.40
C ILE A 220 0.31 17.26 1.08
N VAL A 221 1.57 16.87 0.87
CA VAL A 221 2.29 17.02 -0.39
C VAL A 221 2.29 15.67 -1.10
N PRO A 222 1.46 15.47 -2.14
CA PRO A 222 1.37 14.18 -2.82
C PRO A 222 2.64 13.93 -3.64
N VAL A 223 3.14 12.69 -3.58
CA VAL A 223 4.28 12.21 -4.37
C VAL A 223 3.87 10.94 -5.09
N GLY A 224 3.99 10.95 -6.40
CA GLY A 224 3.73 9.77 -7.22
C GLY A 224 5.03 9.10 -7.65
N LEU A 225 5.20 7.81 -7.39
CA LEU A 225 6.28 6.98 -7.94
C LEU A 225 5.72 6.01 -8.97
N LYS A 226 6.29 6.03 -10.18
CA LYS A 226 5.95 5.09 -11.26
C LYS A 226 7.21 4.47 -11.84
N TYR A 227 7.35 3.17 -11.70
CA TYR A 227 8.47 2.43 -12.29
C TYR A 227 8.19 2.05 -13.74
N LYS A 228 9.22 2.04 -14.58
CA LYS A 228 9.11 1.44 -15.92
C LYS A 228 9.34 -0.07 -15.80
N VAL A 229 8.26 -0.85 -15.85
CA VAL A 229 8.35 -2.31 -15.87
C VAL A 229 8.78 -2.76 -17.25
N THR A 230 9.80 -3.62 -17.32
CA THR A 230 10.28 -4.22 -18.57
C THR A 230 10.30 -5.74 -18.43
N LYS A 231 10.63 -6.45 -19.52
CA LYS A 231 10.78 -7.91 -19.52
C LYS A 231 11.81 -8.40 -18.48
N GLN A 232 12.77 -7.56 -18.10
CA GLN A 232 13.91 -7.95 -17.27
C GLN A 232 13.86 -7.36 -15.86
N ILE A 233 13.01 -6.36 -15.61
CA ILE A 233 12.88 -5.73 -14.30
C ILE A 233 11.42 -5.41 -13.94
N ASN A 234 11.04 -5.86 -12.75
CA ASN A 234 9.86 -5.45 -12.03
C ASN A 234 10.29 -5.16 -10.58
N PRO A 235 10.40 -3.89 -10.19
CA PRO A 235 10.90 -3.50 -8.86
C PRO A 235 9.84 -3.67 -7.76
N TYR A 236 8.63 -4.14 -8.05
CA TYR A 236 7.65 -4.49 -7.02
C TYR A 236 8.25 -5.48 -6.01
N TRP A 237 8.13 -5.20 -4.71
CA TRP A 237 8.62 -6.11 -3.67
C TRP A 237 7.47 -6.85 -2.98
N ASN A 238 7.44 -8.17 -3.12
CA ASN A 238 6.54 -9.02 -2.36
C ASN A 238 7.29 -9.79 -1.26
N ARG A 239 7.32 -9.21 -0.04
CA ARG A 239 7.98 -9.79 1.14
C ARG A 239 7.62 -11.25 1.46
N ARG A 240 6.45 -11.74 1.02
CA ARG A 240 6.02 -13.14 1.24
C ARG A 240 6.61 -14.13 0.25
N LYS A 241 6.90 -13.68 -0.98
CA LYS A 241 7.42 -14.53 -2.05
C LYS A 241 8.93 -14.42 -2.17
N LEU A 242 9.49 -13.25 -1.86
CA LEU A 242 10.91 -12.96 -2.02
C LEU A 242 11.44 -12.26 -0.77
N GLY A 243 12.27 -12.98 -0.02
CA GLY A 243 12.95 -12.45 1.16
C GLY A 243 13.88 -11.29 0.80
N LEU A 244 14.24 -10.47 1.81
CA LEU A 244 15.00 -9.24 1.60
C LEU A 244 16.32 -9.48 0.87
N VAL A 245 17.13 -10.47 1.29
CA VAL A 245 18.45 -10.74 0.71
C VAL A 245 18.33 -11.10 -0.77
N LEU A 246 17.42 -12.02 -1.11
CA LEU A 246 17.16 -12.41 -2.49
C LEU A 246 16.61 -11.25 -3.32
N TYR A 247 15.82 -10.37 -2.70
CA TYR A 247 15.32 -9.17 -3.36
C TYR A 247 16.42 -8.14 -3.63
N LEU A 248 17.34 -7.91 -2.69
CA LEU A 248 18.51 -7.05 -2.91
C LEU A 248 19.41 -7.63 -4.00
N PHE A 249 19.69 -8.93 -3.97
CA PHE A 249 20.40 -9.62 -5.04
C PHE A 249 19.70 -9.44 -6.40
N TYR A 250 18.38 -9.59 -6.42
CA TYR A 250 17.56 -9.34 -7.61
C TYR A 250 17.77 -7.92 -8.15
N LEU A 251 17.75 -6.89 -7.30
CA LEU A 251 17.91 -5.49 -7.72
C LEU A 251 19.34 -5.18 -8.21
N ILE A 252 20.37 -5.63 -7.49
CA ILE A 252 21.78 -5.36 -7.83
C ILE A 252 22.13 -5.97 -9.19
N THR A 253 21.63 -7.17 -9.47
CA THR A 253 21.85 -7.90 -10.73
C THR A 253 21.08 -7.28 -11.93
N ARG A 254 20.16 -6.34 -11.71
CA ARG A 254 19.50 -5.63 -12.82
C ARG A 254 20.45 -4.60 -13.43
N SER A 255 20.35 -4.43 -14.75
CA SER A 255 21.17 -3.45 -15.48
C SER A 255 20.85 -2.02 -15.07
N SER A 256 19.56 -1.67 -14.97
CA SER A 256 19.10 -0.34 -14.57
C SER A 256 17.66 -0.39 -14.08
N ILE A 257 17.28 0.58 -13.25
CA ILE A 257 15.92 0.76 -12.75
C ILE A 257 15.45 2.14 -13.16
N ASP A 258 14.40 2.23 -13.98
CA ASP A 258 13.83 3.51 -14.40
C ASP A 258 12.61 3.83 -13.54
N VAL A 259 12.58 5.03 -12.98
CA VAL A 259 11.47 5.52 -12.16
C VAL A 259 11.17 6.98 -12.44
N GLU A 260 9.89 7.28 -12.63
CA GLU A 260 9.36 8.64 -12.69
C GLU A 260 8.82 9.03 -11.32
N VAL A 261 9.24 10.20 -10.82
CA VAL A 261 8.82 10.74 -9.53
C VAL A 261 8.10 12.06 -9.77
N HIS A 262 6.82 12.12 -9.43
CA HIS A 262 5.97 13.29 -9.61
C HIS A 262 5.74 13.99 -8.27
N TRP A 263 6.35 15.16 -8.11
CA TRP A 263 6.13 16.06 -6.98
C TRP A 263 4.92 16.95 -7.29
N MET A 264 3.88 16.85 -6.47
CA MET A 264 2.61 17.56 -6.69
C MET A 264 2.44 18.73 -5.71
N PRO A 265 1.61 19.73 -6.05
CA PRO A 265 1.33 20.84 -5.16
C PRO A 265 0.74 20.41 -3.80
N PRO A 266 1.02 21.18 -2.73
CA PRO A 266 0.51 20.90 -1.39
C PRO A 266 -1.02 21.02 -1.35
N ILE A 267 -1.65 20.12 -0.61
CA ILE A 267 -3.08 20.02 -0.44
C ILE A 267 -3.41 20.29 1.03
N LYS A 268 -4.19 21.33 1.28
CA LYS A 268 -4.74 21.60 2.62
C LYS A 268 -6.05 20.81 2.82
N PRO A 269 -6.31 20.31 4.04
CA PRO A 269 -7.63 19.82 4.40
C PRO A 269 -8.68 20.92 4.26
N GLY A 270 -9.85 20.59 3.70
CA GLY A 270 -11.00 21.50 3.69
C GLY A 270 -11.59 21.70 5.08
N ILE A 271 -12.36 22.79 5.28
CA ILE A 271 -12.91 23.22 6.58
C ILE A 271 -13.73 22.12 7.29
N LYS A 272 -14.43 21.28 6.53
CA LYS A 272 -15.25 20.16 7.03
C LYS A 272 -14.80 18.81 6.46
N GLU A 273 -13.59 18.72 5.92
CA GLU A 273 -13.09 17.51 5.28
C GLU A 273 -12.54 16.54 6.34
N THR A 274 -13.08 15.31 6.36
CA THR A 274 -12.59 14.28 7.29
C THR A 274 -11.22 13.74 6.84
N PRO A 275 -10.39 13.20 7.76
CA PRO A 275 -9.12 12.54 7.43
C PRO A 275 -9.25 11.41 6.39
N VAL A 276 -10.40 10.74 6.37
CA VAL A 276 -10.71 9.71 5.39
C VAL A 276 -11.01 10.33 4.02
N SER A 277 -11.79 11.42 3.97
CA SER A 277 -12.10 12.08 2.72
C SER A 277 -10.84 12.62 2.02
N ILE A 278 -9.97 13.31 2.77
CA ILE A 278 -8.70 13.81 2.22
C ILE A 278 -7.78 12.68 1.78
N SER A 279 -7.73 11.55 2.48
CA SER A 279 -6.87 10.43 2.10
C SER A 279 -7.26 9.85 0.75
N HIS A 280 -8.57 9.70 0.51
CA HIS A 280 -9.09 9.24 -0.77
C HIS A 280 -8.91 10.28 -1.89
N ARG A 281 -9.05 11.57 -1.58
CA ARG A 281 -8.79 12.65 -2.55
C ARG A 281 -7.32 12.69 -2.97
N VAL A 282 -6.40 12.64 -2.01
CA VAL A 282 -4.94 12.59 -2.27
C VAL A 282 -4.58 11.34 -3.06
N LYS A 283 -5.11 10.18 -2.65
CA LYS A 283 -4.93 8.94 -3.40
C LYS A 283 -5.39 9.08 -4.85
N LYS A 284 -6.61 9.57 -5.09
CA LYS A 284 -7.13 9.77 -6.45
C LYS A 284 -6.22 10.66 -7.28
N ILE A 285 -5.74 11.77 -6.72
CA ILE A 285 -4.81 12.68 -7.41
C ILE A 285 -3.53 11.94 -7.82
N ILE A 286 -2.97 11.11 -6.93
CA ILE A 286 -1.79 10.29 -7.25
C ILE A 286 -2.13 9.25 -8.32
N SER A 287 -3.24 8.52 -8.18
CA SER A 287 -3.66 7.49 -9.13
C SER A 287 -3.86 8.08 -10.53
N ASP A 288 -4.60 9.18 -10.64
CA ASP A 288 -4.90 9.86 -11.90
C ASP A 288 -3.60 10.37 -12.54
N LYS A 289 -2.69 10.96 -11.75
CA LYS A 289 -1.41 11.49 -12.25
C LYS A 289 -0.47 10.42 -12.79
N LEU A 290 -0.50 9.22 -12.21
CA LEU A 290 0.35 8.09 -12.55
C LEU A 290 -0.30 7.07 -13.51
N GLY A 291 -1.56 7.28 -13.89
CA GLY A 291 -2.36 6.31 -14.64
C GLY A 291 -2.49 4.97 -13.91
N LEU A 292 -2.63 4.99 -12.58
CA LEU A 292 -2.87 3.79 -11.76
C LEU A 292 -4.36 3.55 -11.60
N ILE A 293 -4.75 2.27 -11.59
CA ILE A 293 -6.12 1.88 -11.24
C ILE A 293 -6.36 2.18 -9.76
N ASN A 294 -7.34 3.04 -9.46
CA ASN A 294 -7.73 3.39 -8.10
C ASN A 294 -8.63 2.29 -7.49
N LYS A 295 -8.04 1.34 -6.74
CA LYS A 295 -8.77 0.20 -6.17
C LYS A 295 -9.20 0.45 -4.72
N PRO A 296 -10.42 0.09 -4.28
CA PRO A 296 -10.90 0.34 -2.92
C PRO A 296 -10.33 -0.60 -1.85
N TRP A 297 -9.51 -1.58 -2.24
CA TRP A 297 -9.02 -2.60 -1.33
C TRP A 297 -8.05 -2.08 -0.26
N ASN A 298 -8.16 -2.65 0.94
CA ASN A 298 -7.19 -2.44 2.01
C ASN A 298 -6.01 -3.41 1.85
N GLY A 299 -4.79 -2.87 1.74
CA GLY A 299 -3.58 -3.68 1.59
C GLY A 299 -3.30 -4.65 2.74
N TYR A 300 -3.84 -4.40 3.94
CA TYR A 300 -3.69 -5.30 5.09
C TYR A 300 -4.35 -6.66 4.92
N PHE A 301 -5.30 -6.80 3.99
CA PHE A 301 -5.91 -8.07 3.63
C PHE A 301 -4.87 -9.08 3.13
N LYS A 302 -3.70 -8.58 2.69
CA LYS A 302 -2.54 -9.42 2.43
C LYS A 302 -2.14 -10.15 3.71
N SER A 303 -1.80 -9.44 4.79
CA SER A 303 -1.08 -9.99 5.95
C SER A 303 -1.94 -10.60 7.07
N LEU A 304 -3.20 -10.19 7.23
CA LEU A 304 -4.00 -10.55 8.40
C LEU A 304 -4.97 -11.69 8.12
N THR A 305 -5.04 -12.68 9.01
CA THR A 305 -6.16 -13.64 9.10
C THR A 305 -7.36 -12.87 9.63
N MET A 306 -8.16 -12.33 8.72
CA MET A 306 -9.23 -11.40 9.03
C MET A 306 -10.49 -12.10 9.52
N LYS A 307 -10.51 -12.63 10.74
CA LYS A 307 -11.77 -13.13 11.32
C LYS A 307 -12.79 -12.00 11.46
N ASN A 308 -12.41 -10.87 12.06
CA ASN A 308 -13.34 -9.77 12.35
C ASN A 308 -13.81 -9.00 11.10
N ASP A 309 -12.96 -8.85 10.09
CA ASP A 309 -13.32 -8.11 8.87
C ASP A 309 -14.11 -8.95 7.88
N PHE A 310 -13.99 -10.29 7.93
CA PHE A 310 -14.84 -11.18 7.16
C PHE A 310 -16.31 -11.05 7.55
N ASP A 311 -16.60 -10.94 8.85
CA ASP A 311 -17.97 -10.75 9.35
C ASP A 311 -18.56 -9.41 8.91
N LEU A 312 -17.74 -8.34 8.93
CA LEU A 312 -18.10 -7.02 8.40
C LEU A 312 -18.34 -7.06 6.89
N LEU A 313 -17.49 -7.73 6.12
CA LEU A 313 -17.67 -7.92 4.68
C LEU A 313 -18.95 -8.72 4.37
N SER A 314 -19.19 -9.80 5.11
CA SER A 314 -20.42 -10.60 5.00
C SER A 314 -21.66 -9.76 5.30
N HIS A 315 -21.60 -8.92 6.34
CA HIS A 315 -22.70 -8.00 6.66
C HIS A 315 -22.92 -6.95 5.57
N ALA A 316 -21.84 -6.34 5.06
CA ALA A 316 -21.89 -5.38 3.98
C ALA A 316 -22.51 -5.97 2.71
N TYR A 317 -22.18 -7.23 2.38
CA TYR A 317 -22.78 -7.93 1.25
C TYR A 317 -24.31 -8.03 1.41
N LYS A 318 -24.77 -8.47 2.60
CA LYS A 318 -26.21 -8.59 2.91
C LYS A 318 -26.93 -7.25 2.80
N ASN A 319 -26.31 -6.17 3.26
CA ASN A 319 -26.86 -4.81 3.16
C ASN A 319 -27.01 -4.38 1.70
N VAL A 320 -25.96 -4.54 0.88
CA VAL A 320 -26.02 -4.17 -0.54
C VAL A 320 -27.08 -4.99 -1.28
N TYR A 321 -27.15 -6.30 -1.03
CA TYR A 321 -28.21 -7.14 -1.58
C TYR A 321 -29.61 -6.66 -1.17
N LYS A 322 -29.81 -6.27 0.10
CA LYS A 322 -31.07 -5.69 0.58
C LYS A 322 -31.39 -4.37 -0.13
N TYR A 323 -30.41 -3.49 -0.31
CA TYR A 323 -30.60 -2.20 -0.98
C TYR A 323 -31.00 -2.35 -2.45
N ILE A 324 -30.41 -3.32 -3.15
CA ILE A 324 -30.75 -3.70 -4.54
C ILE A 324 -32.19 -4.19 -4.60
N ARG A 325 -32.57 -5.12 -3.70
CA ARG A 325 -33.93 -5.67 -3.66
C ARG A 325 -34.99 -4.62 -3.34
N GLU A 326 -34.68 -3.65 -2.50
CA GLU A 326 -35.58 -2.57 -2.10
C GLU A 326 -35.51 -1.34 -3.02
N GLY A 327 -34.62 -1.32 -4.03
CA GLY A 327 -34.43 -0.18 -4.93
C GLY A 327 -33.84 1.07 -4.27
N ARG A 328 -33.20 0.95 -3.10
CA ARG A 328 -32.70 2.09 -2.29
C ARG A 328 -31.24 2.46 -2.57
N LEU A 329 -30.59 1.83 -3.54
CA LEU A 329 -29.16 1.99 -3.79
C LEU A 329 -28.78 3.43 -4.16
N GLU A 330 -29.57 4.07 -5.03
CA GLU A 330 -29.35 5.47 -5.40
C GLU A 330 -29.54 6.43 -4.22
N ASP A 331 -30.54 6.18 -3.38
CA ASP A 331 -30.83 7.03 -2.23
C ASP A 331 -29.70 6.96 -1.19
N ILE A 332 -29.13 5.78 -0.98
CA ILE A 332 -27.97 5.60 -0.11
C ILE A 332 -26.75 6.33 -0.68
N ASN A 333 -26.49 6.20 -1.97
CA ASN A 333 -25.41 6.93 -2.64
C ASN A 333 -25.62 8.46 -2.61
N LYS A 334 -26.87 8.95 -2.60
CA LYS A 334 -27.20 10.38 -2.39
C LYS A 334 -27.02 10.80 -0.93
N GLN A 335 -27.31 9.92 0.03
CA GLN A 335 -27.08 10.18 1.46
C GLN A 335 -25.60 10.27 1.80
N ASP A 336 -24.73 9.53 1.11
CA ASP A 336 -23.28 9.61 1.30
C ASP A 336 -22.75 11.04 1.11
N LEU A 337 -23.27 11.77 0.12
CA LEU A 337 -22.92 13.18 -0.12
C LEU A 337 -23.31 14.07 1.07
N LYS A 338 -24.50 13.84 1.63
CA LYS A 338 -25.01 14.59 2.79
C LYS A 338 -24.22 14.28 4.07
N ASN A 339 -23.75 13.04 4.21
CA ASN A 339 -23.01 12.56 5.38
C ASN A 339 -21.50 12.83 5.31
N GLY A 340 -21.02 13.61 4.33
CA GLY A 340 -19.59 13.92 4.17
C GLY A 340 -18.74 12.74 3.67
N MET A 341 -19.36 11.72 3.09
CA MET A 341 -18.72 10.53 2.51
C MET A 341 -18.59 10.61 0.98
N SER A 342 -18.44 11.82 0.44
CA SER A 342 -18.29 12.06 -1.01
C SER A 342 -17.15 11.26 -1.66
N TYR A 343 -16.14 10.89 -0.87
CA TYR A 343 -15.01 10.08 -1.31
C TYR A 343 -15.38 8.68 -1.83
N LEU A 344 -16.56 8.15 -1.45
CA LEU A 344 -17.03 6.84 -1.93
C LEU A 344 -17.30 6.86 -3.44
N GLN A 345 -17.59 8.03 -4.03
CA GLN A 345 -17.83 8.20 -5.47
C GLN A 345 -16.55 8.21 -6.31
N LEU A 346 -15.37 8.23 -5.68
CA LEU A 346 -14.09 8.28 -6.37
C LEU A 346 -13.69 6.94 -7.00
N TYR A 347 -14.36 5.86 -6.60
CA TYR A 347 -14.13 4.51 -7.10
C TYR A 347 -15.04 4.24 -8.29
N LYS A 348 -14.43 4.12 -9.47
CA LYS A 348 -15.11 3.67 -10.69
C LYS A 348 -14.89 2.17 -10.88
N PRO A 349 -15.94 1.40 -11.18
CA PRO A 349 -15.79 0.00 -11.58
C PRO A 349 -14.86 -0.09 -12.79
N ASN A 350 -13.89 -1.01 -12.77
CA ASN A 350 -13.00 -1.21 -13.91
C ASN A 350 -13.66 -2.17 -14.93
N ASP A 351 -13.75 -1.76 -16.19
CA ASP A 351 -14.67 -2.33 -17.19
C ASP A 351 -14.18 -3.57 -17.96
N PHE A 352 -12.97 -4.07 -17.70
CA PHE A 352 -12.29 -4.94 -18.69
C PHE A 352 -12.71 -6.43 -18.70
N TYR A 353 -13.44 -6.93 -17.69
CA TYR A 353 -13.90 -8.34 -17.67
C TYR A 353 -15.36 -8.52 -17.19
N TYR A 354 -15.87 -7.58 -16.41
CA TYR A 354 -17.15 -7.70 -15.70
C TYR A 354 -18.34 -7.04 -16.38
N SER A 355 -18.13 -6.37 -17.52
CA SER A 355 -19.13 -5.49 -18.13
C SER A 355 -20.31 -6.23 -18.78
N LYS A 356 -20.19 -7.54 -19.04
CA LYS A 356 -21.18 -8.33 -19.79
C LYS A 356 -22.17 -9.12 -18.92
N ILE A 357 -21.87 -9.34 -17.63
CA ILE A 357 -22.70 -10.19 -16.76
C ILE A 357 -23.46 -9.30 -15.78
N ILE A 358 -24.78 -9.27 -15.98
CA ILE A 358 -25.71 -8.54 -15.11
C ILE A 358 -26.25 -9.51 -14.08
N TYR A 359 -26.12 -9.15 -12.81
CA TYR A 359 -26.70 -9.86 -11.68
C TYR A 359 -27.93 -9.12 -11.17
N PHE A 360 -28.86 -9.91 -10.62
CA PHE A 360 -30.15 -9.50 -10.10
C PHE A 360 -31.01 -8.72 -11.11
N ASN A 361 -30.68 -8.81 -12.41
CA ASN A 361 -31.19 -7.97 -13.50
C ASN A 361 -31.03 -6.46 -13.24
N GLN A 362 -30.09 -6.06 -12.39
CA GLN A 362 -29.92 -4.66 -11.97
C GLN A 362 -28.49 -4.14 -12.10
N LEU A 363 -27.48 -4.93 -11.73
CA LEU A 363 -26.09 -4.44 -11.63
C LEU A 363 -25.09 -5.40 -12.25
N ARG A 364 -24.03 -4.86 -12.82
CA ARG A 364 -22.84 -5.62 -13.23
C ARG A 364 -22.06 -6.08 -12.01
N LEU A 365 -21.28 -7.16 -12.12
CA LEU A 365 -20.48 -7.65 -10.99
C LEU A 365 -19.50 -6.60 -10.46
N SER A 366 -18.86 -5.84 -11.33
CA SER A 366 -17.93 -4.79 -10.92
C SER A 366 -18.64 -3.65 -10.17
N GLU A 367 -19.87 -3.32 -10.55
CA GLU A 367 -20.70 -2.34 -9.84
C GLU A 367 -21.11 -2.88 -8.47
N PHE A 368 -21.56 -4.13 -8.41
CA PHE A 368 -21.89 -4.79 -7.15
C PHE A 368 -20.70 -4.83 -6.18
N ILE A 369 -19.51 -5.24 -6.66
CA ILE A 369 -18.29 -5.27 -5.85
C ILE A 369 -17.93 -3.86 -5.37
N ASN A 370 -18.10 -2.84 -6.21
CA ASN A 370 -17.86 -1.45 -5.84
C ASN A 370 -18.81 -1.02 -4.71
N GLU A 371 -20.12 -1.26 -4.85
CA GLU A 371 -21.11 -0.95 -3.82
C GLU A 371 -20.87 -1.75 -2.52
N TRP A 372 -20.46 -3.01 -2.64
CA TRP A 372 -20.07 -3.84 -1.52
C TRP A 372 -18.87 -3.27 -0.77
N CYS A 373 -17.84 -2.84 -1.49
CA CYS A 373 -16.68 -2.17 -0.91
C CYS A 373 -17.07 -0.82 -0.26
N LYS A 374 -17.93 -0.03 -0.89
CA LYS A 374 -18.45 1.22 -0.30
C LYS A 374 -19.15 0.93 1.02
N GLU A 375 -20.03 -0.05 1.06
CA GLU A 375 -20.75 -0.44 2.28
C GLU A 375 -19.81 -0.94 3.37
N TYR A 376 -18.82 -1.77 3.02
CA TYR A 376 -17.79 -2.17 3.96
C TYR A 376 -17.02 -0.96 4.54
N LEU A 377 -16.71 0.03 3.70
CA LEU A 377 -16.07 1.27 4.15
C LEU A 377 -17.00 2.07 5.08
N ARG A 378 -18.31 2.16 4.80
CA ARG A 378 -19.30 2.78 5.70
C ARG A 378 -19.27 2.08 7.07
N LEU A 379 -19.37 0.76 7.10
CA LEU A 379 -19.31 0.00 8.35
C LEU A 379 -17.98 0.20 9.10
N LYS A 380 -16.87 0.35 8.38
CA LYS A 380 -15.56 0.63 8.99
C LYS A 380 -15.49 2.02 9.64
N THR A 381 -16.22 3.01 9.14
CA THR A 381 -16.26 4.34 9.77
C THR A 381 -17.01 4.37 11.10
N LEU A 382 -17.87 3.38 11.38
CA LEU A 382 -18.63 3.30 12.63
C LEU A 382 -17.71 3.20 13.87
N PRO A 383 -18.15 3.67 15.04
CA PRO A 383 -17.47 3.45 16.31
C PRO A 383 -17.16 1.97 16.56
N ALA A 384 -16.06 1.69 17.27
CA ALA A 384 -15.62 0.30 17.52
C ALA A 384 -16.70 -0.55 18.19
N LYS A 385 -17.40 0.00 19.18
CA LYS A 385 -18.49 -0.67 19.90
C LYS A 385 -19.63 -1.09 18.96
N GLU A 386 -20.02 -0.23 18.02
CA GLU A 386 -21.09 -0.53 17.05
C GLU A 386 -20.66 -1.62 16.07
N ARG A 387 -19.40 -1.58 15.60
CA ARG A 387 -18.88 -2.66 14.74
C ARG A 387 -18.85 -4.00 15.47
N ASP A 388 -18.47 -4.01 16.74
CA ASP A 388 -18.41 -5.23 17.55
C ASP A 388 -19.82 -5.82 17.72
N ILE A 389 -20.85 -4.99 17.94
CA ILE A 389 -22.26 -5.43 17.98
C ILE A 389 -22.68 -6.07 16.65
N ILE A 390 -22.34 -5.46 15.51
CA ILE A 390 -22.66 -6.00 14.19
C ILE A 390 -22.01 -7.37 14.00
N ILE A 391 -20.74 -7.52 14.39
CA ILE A 391 -20.00 -8.78 14.30
C ILE A 391 -20.67 -9.85 15.18
N THR A 392 -20.97 -9.54 16.45
CA THR A 392 -21.61 -10.48 17.38
C THR A 392 -22.99 -10.94 16.89
N ASN A 393 -23.80 -10.03 16.33
CA ASN A 393 -25.11 -10.35 15.79
C ASN A 393 -25.03 -11.20 14.50
N ASN A 394 -23.98 -11.03 13.70
CA ASN A 394 -23.79 -11.86 12.50
C ASN A 394 -23.39 -13.29 12.88
N ILE A 395 -22.63 -13.47 13.97
CA ILE A 395 -22.22 -14.77 14.51
C ILE A 395 -23.42 -15.51 15.14
N SER A 396 -24.29 -14.82 15.90
CA SER A 396 -25.48 -15.43 16.50
C SER A 396 -26.49 -15.91 15.45
N GLY A 397 -26.60 -15.22 14.31
CA GLY A 397 -27.40 -15.67 13.17
C GLY A 397 -26.88 -16.93 12.45
N ILE A 398 -25.59 -17.25 12.55
CA ILE A 398 -25.01 -18.47 11.98
C ILE A 398 -25.18 -19.67 12.92
N HIS A 399 -25.16 -19.43 14.24
CA HIS A 399 -25.30 -20.47 15.27
C HIS A 399 -26.74 -20.96 15.53
N THR A 400 -27.75 -20.38 14.88
CA THR A 400 -29.15 -20.83 14.98
C THR A 400 -29.53 -21.90 13.97
N SER A 401 -28.65 -22.26 13.02
CA SER A 401 -28.85 -23.42 12.14
C SER A 401 -28.22 -24.68 12.76
N PRO A 402 -29.01 -25.72 13.12
CA PRO A 402 -28.48 -26.94 13.75
C PRO A 402 -27.43 -27.67 12.91
N HIS A 403 -27.46 -27.50 11.58
CA HIS A 403 -26.59 -28.20 10.63
C HIS A 403 -25.18 -27.59 10.51
N LEU A 404 -24.96 -26.33 10.91
CA LEU A 404 -23.66 -25.66 10.81
C LEU A 404 -22.79 -25.81 12.05
N ARG A 405 -23.29 -26.37 13.16
CA ARG A 405 -22.50 -26.65 14.38
C ARG A 405 -21.32 -27.62 14.13
N ASN A 406 -21.40 -28.46 13.10
CA ASN A 406 -20.41 -29.52 12.85
C ASN A 406 -19.36 -29.18 11.79
N MET A 407 -19.48 -28.05 11.08
CA MET A 407 -18.40 -27.59 10.19
C MET A 407 -17.35 -26.79 10.98
N LYS A 408 -16.62 -27.49 11.85
CA LYS A 408 -15.25 -27.07 12.17
C LYS A 408 -14.47 -27.16 10.87
N PHE A 409 -14.19 -26.03 10.23
CA PHE A 409 -13.06 -25.97 9.30
C PHE A 409 -11.83 -26.42 10.10
N LYS A 410 -11.35 -27.64 9.83
CA LYS A 410 -10.01 -28.08 10.21
C LYS A 410 -9.04 -27.13 9.51
N GLY A 411 -8.74 -26.01 10.16
CA GLY A 411 -7.56 -25.23 9.85
C GLY A 411 -6.39 -26.18 9.97
N SER A 412 -5.63 -26.31 8.90
CA SER A 412 -4.37 -27.04 8.88
C SER A 412 -3.50 -26.56 10.04
N ASN A 413 -3.38 -27.39 11.07
CA ASN A 413 -2.18 -27.43 11.89
C ASN A 413 -1.03 -27.67 10.92
N SER A 414 -0.31 -26.61 10.58
CA SER A 414 1.03 -26.73 10.05
C SER A 414 1.96 -26.25 11.14
N ASN A 415 2.22 -27.16 12.08
CA ASN A 415 3.51 -27.23 12.74
C ASN A 415 4.54 -27.36 11.62
N PHE A 416 5.26 -26.28 11.32
CA PHE A 416 6.57 -26.37 10.67
C PHE A 416 7.60 -26.02 11.72
N SER A 417 7.87 -27.02 12.57
CA SER A 417 9.20 -27.26 13.09
C SER A 417 10.02 -27.90 11.96
N ILE A 418 11.05 -27.23 11.46
CA ILE A 418 12.21 -27.90 10.87
C ILE A 418 13.44 -27.09 11.27
N GLU A 419 14.41 -27.86 11.76
CA GLU A 419 15.79 -27.57 12.16
C GLU A 419 16.62 -26.79 11.12
#